data_AF-A0A661NR31-F1
#
_entry.id   AF-A0A661NR31-F1
#
_cell.length_a   1.000
_cell.length_b   1.000
_cell.length_c   1.000
_cell.angle_alpha   90.00
_cell.angle_beta   90.00
_cell.angle_gamma   90.00
#
_symmetry.space_group_name_H-M   'P 1'
#
loop_
_entity.id
_entity.type
_entity.pdbx_description
1 polymer ?
#
loop_
_entity_poly.entity_id
_entity_poly.type
_entity_poly.pdbx_seq_one_letter_code
_entity_poly.pdbx_strand_id
1 'polypeptide(L)' 'YATLGESVQPMIASAVGPCEGVPVEGRCKEAVVERCVSDAEGPVKITRTDCAGLNQTCGTVDGKAACVDPS' A
#
# COMPACT_ATOMS: atom_id res chain seq x y z
N TYR A 1 -25.74 -28.73 -21.75
CA TYR A 1 -26.45 -27.81 -20.83
C TYR A 1 -25.64 -27.79 -19.54
N ALA A 2 -24.93 -26.71 -19.25
CA ALA A 2 -24.20 -26.52 -18.00
C ALA A 2 -24.60 -25.17 -17.44
N THR A 3 -25.57 -25.18 -16.53
CA THR A 3 -25.93 -24.04 -15.68
C THR A 3 -24.83 -23.92 -14.63
N LEU A 4 -23.84 -23.07 -14.91
CA LEU A 4 -22.91 -22.57 -13.90
C LEU A 4 -23.71 -21.65 -12.99
N GLY A 5 -24.05 -22.18 -11.81
CA GLY A 5 -24.84 -21.48 -10.80
C GLY A 5 -24.17 -20.19 -10.36
N GLU A 6 -25.00 -19.15 -10.26
CA GLU A 6 -24.79 -17.89 -9.56
C GLU A 6 -23.76 -18.00 -8.42
N SER A 7 -22.63 -17.32 -8.62
CA SER A 7 -21.95 -16.50 -7.60
C SER A 7 -20.89 -15.63 -8.28
N VAL A 8 -21.19 -15.06 -9.45
CA VAL A 8 -20.39 -13.93 -9.94
C VAL A 8 -20.99 -12.70 -9.27
N GLN A 9 -20.54 -12.42 -8.05
CA GLN A 9 -20.69 -11.08 -7.49
C GLN A 9 -19.61 -10.25 -8.21
N PRO A 10 -19.95 -9.35 -9.16
CA PRO A 10 -19.03 -8.30 -9.51
C PRO A 10 -19.00 -7.38 -8.28
N MET A 11 -18.17 -7.72 -7.29
CA MET A 11 -17.80 -6.77 -6.25
C MET A 11 -16.99 -5.68 -6.95
N ILE A 12 -17.73 -4.73 -7.50
CA ILE A 12 -17.44 -3.31 -7.58
C ILE A 12 -15.93 -3.10 -7.55
N ALA A 13 -15.31 -3.15 -8.74
CA ALA A 13 -14.02 -2.53 -8.94
C ALA A 13 -14.25 -1.04 -8.65
N SER A 14 -14.08 -0.65 -7.38
CA SER A 14 -13.99 0.74 -6.97
C SER A 14 -13.05 1.41 -7.96
N ALA A 15 -13.52 2.47 -8.61
CA ALA A 15 -12.80 3.25 -9.60
C ALA A 15 -11.64 4.05 -8.99
N VAL A 16 -11.01 3.51 -7.97
CA VAL A 16 -9.82 4.00 -7.31
C VAL A 16 -8.80 2.90 -7.51
N GLY A 17 -7.74 3.16 -8.29
CA GLY A 17 -6.71 2.16 -8.54
C GLY A 17 -6.19 1.55 -7.23
N PRO A 18 -5.55 0.37 -7.25
CA PRO A 18 -5.15 -0.42 -6.07
C PRO A 18 -4.32 0.32 -5.01
N CYS A 19 -3.91 1.55 -5.29
CA CYS A 19 -3.16 2.42 -4.41
C CYS A 19 -3.89 3.66 -3.89
N GLU A 20 -5.21 3.85 -4.08
CA GLU A 20 -6.05 4.92 -3.50
C GLU A 20 -5.32 6.14 -2.87
N GLY A 21 -4.65 6.97 -3.69
CA GLY A 21 -3.99 8.20 -3.20
C GLY A 21 -2.71 8.00 -2.38
N VAL A 22 -2.13 6.80 -2.38
CA VAL A 22 -0.81 6.49 -1.81
C VAL A 22 0.25 6.60 -2.92
N PRO A 23 1.26 7.48 -2.77
CA PRO A 23 2.31 7.62 -3.76
C PRO A 23 3.25 6.41 -3.78
N VAL A 24 3.94 6.20 -4.92
CA VAL A 24 4.98 5.17 -5.06
C VAL A 24 6.20 5.48 -4.20
N GLU A 25 6.47 6.76 -3.95
CA GLU A 25 7.48 7.23 -2.99
C GLU A 25 7.09 6.90 -1.54
N GLY A 26 5.81 6.61 -1.31
CA GLY A 26 5.23 6.37 0.00
C GLY A 26 4.95 7.64 0.78
N ARG A 27 4.16 7.50 1.84
CA ARG A 27 3.83 8.56 2.78
C ARG A 27 3.92 8.04 4.21
N CYS A 28 4.20 8.94 5.13
CA CYS A 28 4.09 8.65 6.55
C CYS A 28 2.67 8.90 7.04
N LYS A 29 2.11 7.89 7.71
CA LYS A 29 0.90 8.01 8.50
C LYS A 29 1.26 7.61 9.93
N GLU A 30 1.50 8.60 10.78
CA GLU A 30 1.97 8.38 12.16
C GLU A 30 3.31 7.62 12.16
N ALA A 31 3.36 6.41 12.72
CA ALA A 31 4.52 5.53 12.71
C ALA A 31 4.50 4.48 11.58
N VAL A 32 3.58 4.62 10.62
CA VAL A 32 3.40 3.66 9.53
C VAL A 32 3.83 4.28 8.19
N VAL A 33 4.72 3.59 7.49
CA VAL A 33 5.04 3.88 6.09
C VAL A 33 3.98 3.21 5.21
N GLU A 34 3.20 4.00 4.48
CA GLU A 34 2.31 3.50 3.43
C GLU A 34 2.94 3.75 2.07
N ARG A 35 3.18 2.69 1.28
CA ARG A 35 3.76 2.81 -0.06
C ARG A 35 2.92 2.06 -1.08
N CYS A 36 2.72 2.68 -2.24
CA CYS A 36 2.20 1.99 -3.41
C CYS A 36 3.33 1.23 -4.11
N VAL A 37 3.18 -0.08 -4.24
CA VAL A 37 4.05 -0.89 -5.11
C VAL A 37 3.57 -0.69 -6.54
N SER A 38 4.45 -0.23 -7.41
CA SER A 38 4.14 -0.06 -8.83
C SER A 38 4.19 -1.40 -9.59
N ASP A 39 3.60 -1.46 -10.79
CA ASP A 39 3.60 -2.66 -11.62
C ASP A 39 5.02 -3.09 -12.05
N ALA A 40 5.96 -2.16 -12.07
CA ALA A 40 7.38 -2.41 -12.32
C ALA A 40 8.06 -3.27 -11.25
N GLU A 41 7.51 -3.33 -10.03
CA GLU A 41 8.06 -4.08 -8.89
C GLU A 41 7.23 -5.34 -8.56
N GLY A 42 6.04 -5.49 -9.15
CA GLY A 42 5.14 -6.62 -8.92
C GLY A 42 3.67 -6.22 -8.99
N PRO A 43 2.75 -7.04 -8.46
CA PRO A 43 1.33 -6.68 -8.47
C PRO A 43 1.11 -5.40 -7.67
N VAL A 44 0.40 -4.44 -8.29
CA VAL A 44 0.12 -3.14 -7.69
C VAL A 44 -0.67 -3.33 -6.39
N LYS A 45 -0.09 -2.89 -5.27
CA LYS A 45 -0.66 -3.06 -3.93
C LYS A 45 -0.15 -1.98 -2.99
N ILE A 46 -0.92 -1.67 -1.96
CA ILE A 46 -0.45 -0.86 -0.84
C ILE A 46 0.29 -1.76 0.13
N THR A 47 1.55 -1.43 0.40
CA THR A 47 2.32 -2.00 1.50
C THR A 47 2.30 -1.04 2.68
N ARG A 48 2.04 -1.57 3.87
CA ARG A 48 2.09 -0.83 5.14
C ARG A 48 3.19 -1.43 6.00
N THR A 49 4.10 -0.59 6.47
CA THR A 49 5.19 -0.99 7.36
C THR A 49 5.08 -0.21 8.65
N ASP A 50 4.87 -0.90 9.76
CA ASP A 50 4.85 -0.31 11.10
C ASP A 50 6.28 -0.14 11.60
N CYS A 51 6.74 1.10 11.71
CA CYS A 51 8.08 1.42 12.18
C CYS A 51 8.20 1.32 13.71
N ALA A 52 7.09 1.50 14.43
CA ALA A 52 7.08 1.40 15.89
C ALA A 52 7.48 0.00 16.37
N GLY A 53 7.06 -1.06 15.67
CA GLY A 53 7.49 -2.43 15.91
C GLY A 53 8.99 -2.68 15.73
N LEU A 54 9.71 -1.75 15.08
CA LEU A 54 11.16 -1.78 14.88
C LEU A 54 11.91 -0.80 15.81
N ASN A 55 11.23 -0.15 16.76
CA ASN A 55 11.74 1.00 17.52
C ASN A 55 12.21 2.16 16.62
N GLN A 56 11.59 2.29 15.45
CA GLN A 56 11.86 3.32 14.47
C GLN A 56 10.68 4.28 14.34
N THR A 57 10.92 5.44 13.74
CA THR A 57 9.86 6.40 13.39
C THR A 57 9.66 6.42 11.88
N CYS A 58 8.48 6.84 11.43
CA CYS A 58 8.29 7.08 10.00
C CYS A 58 8.93 8.41 9.64
N GLY A 59 9.88 8.38 8.70
CA GLY A 59 10.55 9.56 8.17
C GLY A 59 10.63 9.54 6.66
N THR A 60 11.28 10.55 6.09
CA THR A 60 11.52 10.66 4.65
C THR A 60 13.02 10.61 4.38
N VAL A 61 13.46 9.67 3.54
CA VAL A 61 14.86 9.49 3.12
C VAL A 61 14.89 9.60 1.59
N ASP A 62 15.68 10.53 1.07
CA ASP A 62 15.77 10.79 -0.39
C ASP A 62 14.40 11.00 -1.06
N GLY A 63 13.48 11.69 -0.36
CA GLY A 63 12.11 11.96 -0.85
C GLY A 63 11.12 10.80 -0.68
N LYS A 64 11.56 9.64 -0.16
CA LYS A 64 10.73 8.44 0.01
C LYS A 64 10.41 8.18 1.48
N ALA A 65 9.17 7.77 1.78
CA ALA A 65 8.81 7.37 3.13
C ALA A 65 9.51 6.07 3.52
N ALA A 66 10.17 6.06 4.68
CA ALA A 66 10.92 4.93 5.20
C ALA A 66 10.90 4.92 6.73
N CYS A 67 11.15 3.76 7.33
CA CYS A 67 11.41 3.67 8.76
C CYS A 67 12.84 4.14 9.02
N VAL A 68 12.98 5.14 9.89
CA VAL A 68 14.25 5.76 10.25
C VAL A 68 14.45 5.72 11.76
N ASP A 69 15.71 5.76 12.18
CA ASP A 69 16.05 5.78 13.60
C ASP A 69 15.50 7.07 14.26
N PRO A 70 14.90 6.98 15.46
CA PRO A 70 14.43 8.16 16.18
C PRO A 70 15.63 8.98 16.66
N SER A 71 15.79 10.17 16.09
CA SER A 71 16.78 11.18 16.52
C SER A 71 16.40 11.87 17.82
#